data_AF-A0A6B3GR86-F1
#
_entry.id   AF-A0A6B3GR86-F1
#
_cell.length_a   1.000
_cell.length_b   1.000
_cell.length_c   1.000
_cell.angle_alpha   90.00
_cell.angle_beta   90.00
_cell.angle_gamma   90.00
#
_symmetry.space_group_name_H-M   'P 1'
#
loop_
_entity.id
_entity.type
_entity.pdbx_description
1 polymer ?
#
loop_
_entity_poly.entity_id
_entity_poly.type
_entity_poly.pdbx_seq_one_letter_code
_entity_poly.pdbx_strand_id
1 'polypeptide(L)'
;VDWIGFPHAVRNLAHLHLVSGPDRLDASLQYRADAFAPGVPARIVGHFRTLLDAVLADPGVRLADLPLLPGDELDRALYAGNGTAAARPANATVVGMFAEQAAATPDAVAVVAADGTELSYGELRAAVEAFADRLAAEGIGAGDLVGVQVSRSAAELTALLGTLSAGAAYVPLDPGYPADRLAFVRADARLSALVVEGPVPEGLPAGLPVLSPQASATAAPPRRR
;
A
#
# COMPACT_ATOMS: atom_id res chain seq x y z
N VAL A 1 53.17 18.49 21.03
CA VAL A 1 52.11 19.50 20.88
C VAL A 1 51.30 19.45 22.16
N ASP A 2 51.40 20.51 22.94
CA ASP A 2 50.89 20.59 24.31
C ASP A 2 49.38 20.42 24.35
N TRP A 3 48.94 19.52 25.24
CA TRP A 3 47.54 19.32 25.58
C TRP A 3 47.09 20.45 26.52
N ILE A 4 46.44 21.48 25.96
CA ILE A 4 45.71 22.45 26.78
C ILE A 4 44.40 21.78 27.21
N GLY A 5 44.38 21.26 28.43
CA GLY A 5 43.17 20.78 29.08
C GLY A 5 42.25 21.95 29.43
N PHE A 6 41.06 21.98 28.86
CA PHE A 6 39.97 22.85 29.33
C PHE A 6 39.09 22.07 30.31
N PRO A 7 38.99 22.50 31.59
CA PRO A 7 38.20 21.79 32.60
C PRO A 7 36.76 22.30 32.60
N HIS A 8 35.96 21.90 31.62
CA HIS A 8 34.50 22.04 31.72
C HIS A 8 33.83 20.77 31.19
N ALA A 9 32.97 20.17 32.03
CA ALA A 9 32.10 19.09 31.63
C ALA A 9 31.32 19.51 30.36
N VAL A 10 31.57 18.80 29.26
CA VAL A 10 30.96 19.10 27.96
C VAL A 10 29.45 18.89 28.09
N ARG A 11 28.68 19.97 28.27
CA ARG A 11 27.21 19.95 28.28
C ARG A 11 26.63 19.59 26.90
N ASN A 12 27.43 19.73 25.85
CA ASN A 12 27.05 19.47 24.46
C ASN A 12 27.39 18.04 24.05
N LEU A 13 26.61 17.47 23.12
CA LEU A 13 26.82 16.10 22.64
C LEU A 13 28.12 15.97 21.84
N ALA A 14 28.42 16.93 20.97
CA ALA A 14 29.63 16.97 20.15
C ALA A 14 30.07 18.42 19.85
N HIS A 15 31.35 18.61 19.53
CA HIS A 15 31.97 19.87 19.16
C HIS A 15 33.04 19.63 18.08
N LEU A 16 32.91 20.30 16.94
CA LEU A 16 33.88 20.25 15.84
C LEU A 16 34.79 21.48 15.91
N HIS A 17 36.08 21.26 16.03
CA HIS A 17 37.10 22.31 16.03
C HIS A 17 37.84 22.31 14.70
N LEU A 18 38.04 23.48 14.10
CA LEU A 18 38.72 23.67 12.83
C LEU A 18 39.90 24.63 13.03
N VAL A 19 41.08 24.24 12.57
CA VAL A 19 42.30 25.06 12.61
C VAL A 19 42.81 25.23 11.19
N SER A 20 42.84 26.48 10.71
CA SER A 20 43.44 26.81 9.41
C SER A 20 44.94 27.01 9.57
N GLY A 21 45.71 26.26 8.77
CA GLY A 21 47.12 26.48 8.53
C GLY A 21 47.36 27.04 7.11
N PRO A 22 48.63 27.26 6.73
CA PRO A 22 48.99 27.92 5.46
C PRO A 22 48.36 27.28 4.22
N ASP A 23 48.35 25.94 4.15
CA ASP A 23 47.83 25.16 3.02
C ASP A 23 46.92 24.00 3.45
N ARG A 24 46.40 24.03 4.68
CA ARG A 24 45.56 22.94 5.21
C ARG A 24 44.53 23.41 6.21
N LEU A 25 43.45 22.65 6.34
CA LEU A 25 42.46 22.78 7.40
C LEU A 25 42.50 21.51 8.25
N ASP A 26 42.92 21.64 9.50
CA ASP A 26 42.93 20.55 10.46
C ASP A 26 41.59 20.54 11.23
N ALA A 27 40.88 19.42 11.22
CA ALA A 27 39.58 19.27 11.86
C ALA A 27 39.61 18.21 12.97
N SER A 28 39.06 18.50 14.16
CA SER A 28 38.92 17.54 15.25
C SER A 28 37.52 17.54 15.85
N LEU A 29 36.92 16.37 15.98
CA LEU A 29 35.61 16.18 16.59
C LEU A 29 35.77 15.67 18.02
N GLN A 30 35.37 16.48 19.00
CA GLN A 30 35.24 16.08 20.39
C GLN A 30 33.79 15.72 20.67
N TYR A 31 33.53 14.59 21.30
CA TYR A 31 32.17 14.11 21.53
C TYR A 31 32.07 13.30 22.82
N ARG A 32 30.85 13.17 23.32
CA ARG A 32 30.50 12.29 24.43
C ARG A 32 30.39 10.84 23.95
N ALA A 33 31.28 9.97 24.41
CA ALA A 33 31.31 8.56 23.97
C ALA A 33 30.05 7.78 24.37
N ASP A 34 29.38 8.17 25.46
CA ASP A 34 28.12 7.56 25.92
C ASP A 34 26.90 8.02 25.11
N ALA A 35 27.02 9.11 24.35
CA ALA A 35 25.94 9.68 23.56
C ALA A 35 25.88 9.15 22.11
N PHE A 36 26.93 8.48 21.64
CA PHE A 36 27.02 8.02 20.25
C PHE A 36 27.32 6.53 20.18
N ALA A 37 26.59 5.84 19.30
CA ALA A 37 26.95 4.48 18.93
C ALA A 37 28.34 4.44 18.26
N PRO A 38 29.07 3.33 18.38
CA PRO A 38 30.35 3.15 17.69
C PRO A 38 30.24 3.48 16.20
N GLY A 39 31.20 4.22 15.66
CA GLY A 39 31.26 4.60 14.25
C GLY A 39 30.41 5.81 13.84
N VAL A 40 29.44 6.25 14.65
CA VAL A 40 28.64 7.46 14.34
C VAL A 40 29.50 8.73 14.27
N PRO A 41 30.44 9.00 15.20
CA PRO A 41 31.30 10.18 15.11
C PRO A 41 32.15 10.20 13.83
N ALA A 42 32.67 9.04 13.42
CA ALA A 42 33.43 8.92 12.16
C ALA A 42 32.55 9.18 10.93
N ARG A 43 31.28 8.73 10.94
CA ARG A 43 30.31 9.04 9.89
C ARG A 43 29.99 10.53 9.81
N ILE A 44 29.80 11.20 10.95
CA ILE A 44 29.58 12.66 10.98
C ILE A 44 30.76 13.42 10.35
N VAL A 45 32.00 13.02 10.65
CA VAL A 45 33.20 13.60 10.01
C VAL A 45 33.21 13.32 8.51
N GLY A 46 32.85 12.10 8.09
CA GLY A 46 32.72 11.74 6.68
C GLY A 46 31.69 12.61 5.95
N HIS A 47 30.53 12.86 6.56
CA HIS A 47 29.48 13.71 6.00
C HIS A 47 29.94 15.16 5.86
N PHE A 48 30.64 15.68 6.88
CA PHE A 48 31.22 17.02 6.81
C PHE A 48 32.25 17.15 5.69
N ARG A 49 33.06 16.10 5.45
CA ARG A 49 34.01 16.08 4.34
C ARG A 49 33.29 16.10 2.98
N THR A 50 32.25 15.28 2.81
CA THR A 50 31.43 15.28 1.58
C THR A 50 30.87 16.67 1.27
N LEU A 51 30.37 17.38 2.30
CA LEU A 51 29.89 18.75 2.15
C LEU A 51 31.01 19.71 1.72
N LEU A 52 32.18 19.64 2.37
CA LEU A 52 33.33 20.49 2.02
C LEU A 52 33.82 20.24 0.59
N ASP A 53 33.96 18.97 0.21
CA ASP A 53 34.40 18.58 -1.14
C ASP A 53 33.44 19.13 -2.21
N ALA A 54 32.13 19.11 -1.95
CA ALA A 54 31.12 19.66 -2.86
C ALA A 54 31.16 21.19 -2.95
N VAL A 55 31.31 21.90 -1.83
CA VAL A 55 31.45 23.38 -1.82
C VAL A 55 32.74 23.82 -2.52
N LEU A 56 33.83 23.08 -2.36
CA LEU A 56 35.11 23.37 -3.03
C LEU A 56 35.05 23.13 -4.53
N ALA A 57 34.28 22.14 -4.98
CA ALA A 57 34.08 21.86 -6.40
C ALA A 57 33.20 22.92 -7.09
N ASP A 58 32.14 23.39 -6.41
CA ASP A 58 31.27 24.47 -6.89
C ASP A 58 30.82 25.38 -5.74
N PRO A 59 31.46 26.54 -5.52
CA PRO A 59 31.06 27.48 -4.48
C PRO A 59 29.68 28.12 -4.69
N GLY A 60 29.12 28.04 -5.90
CA GLY A 60 27.80 28.57 -6.25
C GLY A 60 26.64 27.61 -5.95
N VAL A 61 26.94 26.37 -5.54
CA VAL A 61 25.93 25.37 -5.22
C VAL A 61 25.01 25.86 -4.09
N ARG A 62 23.71 25.60 -4.24
CA ARG A 62 22.74 25.93 -3.19
C ARG A 62 22.92 24.99 -2.01
N LEU A 63 22.73 25.51 -0.80
CA LEU A 63 22.78 24.71 0.42
C LEU A 63 21.86 23.47 0.38
N ALA A 64 20.69 23.59 -0.27
CA ALA A 64 19.72 22.50 -0.40
C ALA A 64 20.17 21.36 -1.33
N ASP A 65 21.13 21.61 -2.21
CA ASP A 65 21.60 20.66 -3.23
C ASP A 65 22.92 20.00 -2.83
N LEU A 66 23.48 20.36 -1.66
CA LEU A 66 24.74 19.81 -1.18
C LEU A 66 24.59 18.34 -0.73
N PRO A 67 25.45 17.43 -1.20
CA PRO A 67 25.44 16.03 -0.77
C PRO A 67 25.94 15.90 0.67
N LEU A 68 25.12 15.34 1.55
CA LEU A 68 25.51 15.05 2.93
C LEU A 68 26.14 13.65 3.06
N LEU A 69 25.58 12.66 2.36
CA LEU A 69 26.00 11.27 2.45
C LEU A 69 27.17 10.99 1.49
N PRO A 70 28.25 10.33 1.95
CA PRO A 70 29.23 9.70 1.08
C PRO A 70 28.56 8.72 0.10
N GLY A 71 29.14 8.54 -1.09
CA GLY A 71 28.53 7.72 -2.15
C GLY A 71 28.18 6.29 -1.72
N ASP A 72 29.05 5.62 -0.96
CA ASP A 72 28.81 4.28 -0.44
C ASP A 72 27.68 4.23 0.61
N GLU A 73 27.50 5.31 1.37
CA GLU A 73 26.41 5.45 2.32
C GLU A 73 25.09 5.77 1.61
N LEU A 74 25.11 6.62 0.59
CA LEU A 74 23.96 6.91 -0.26
C LEU A 74 23.48 5.65 -0.97
N ASP A 75 24.39 4.87 -1.57
CA ASP A 75 24.05 3.62 -2.24
C ASP A 75 23.44 2.60 -1.26
N ARG A 76 23.97 2.47 -0.05
CA ARG A 76 23.35 1.61 0.97
C ARG A 76 21.96 2.12 1.38
N ALA A 77 21.79 3.42 1.60
CA ALA A 77 20.50 4.00 1.96
C ALA A 77 19.45 3.79 0.85
N LEU A 78 19.88 3.87 -0.41
CA LEU A 78 19.01 3.68 -1.56
C LEU A 78 18.73 2.21 -1.86
N TYR A 79 19.69 1.30 -1.71
CA TYR A 79 19.57 -0.06 -2.26
C TYR A 79 19.55 -1.18 -1.22
N ALA A 80 20.21 -1.02 -0.06
CA ALA A 80 20.38 -2.14 0.89
C ALA A 80 19.07 -2.63 1.54
N GLY A 81 18.01 -1.80 1.52
CA GLY A 81 16.67 -2.16 2.00
C GLY A 81 15.53 -1.93 1.01
N ASN A 82 15.79 -1.30 -0.15
CA ASN A 82 14.74 -0.95 -1.12
C ASN A 82 14.80 -1.75 -2.42
N GLY A 83 15.60 -2.82 -2.47
CA GLY A 83 15.64 -3.77 -3.59
C GLY A 83 14.36 -4.62 -3.70
N THR A 84 13.20 -3.97 -3.84
CA THR A 84 11.88 -4.61 -3.95
C THR A 84 11.48 -4.92 -5.39
N ALA A 85 12.41 -4.76 -6.33
CA ALA A 85 12.23 -5.10 -7.73
C ALA A 85 12.00 -6.62 -7.87
N ALA A 86 10.74 -7.01 -7.89
CA ALA A 86 10.30 -8.35 -8.23
C ALA A 86 9.75 -8.33 -9.66
N ALA A 87 10.13 -9.32 -10.47
CA ALA A 87 9.50 -9.54 -11.76
C ALA A 87 8.02 -9.88 -11.51
N ARG A 88 7.12 -8.93 -11.77
CA ARG A 88 5.68 -9.17 -11.83
C ARG A 88 5.28 -9.27 -13.30
N PRO A 89 4.42 -10.21 -13.68
CA PRO A 89 3.86 -10.24 -15.01
C PRO A 89 3.17 -8.89 -15.28
N ALA A 90 3.62 -8.19 -16.32
CA ALA A 90 3.04 -6.91 -16.71
C ALA A 90 1.57 -7.15 -17.06
N ASN A 91 0.67 -6.34 -16.48
CA ASN A 91 -0.78 -6.35 -16.74
C ASN A 91 -1.57 -7.53 -16.14
N ALA A 92 -1.02 -8.30 -15.20
CA ALA A 92 -1.83 -9.29 -14.49
C ALA A 92 -2.78 -8.61 -13.50
N THR A 93 -4.08 -8.88 -13.64
CA THR A 93 -5.13 -8.42 -12.73
C THR A 93 -5.51 -9.53 -11.75
N VAL A 94 -6.03 -9.18 -10.57
CA VAL A 94 -6.52 -10.16 -9.59
C VAL A 94 -7.59 -11.08 -10.21
N VAL A 95 -8.51 -10.51 -11.00
CA VAL A 95 -9.55 -11.28 -11.71
C VAL A 95 -8.99 -12.15 -12.83
N GLY A 96 -7.92 -11.71 -13.50
CA GLY A 96 -7.20 -12.52 -14.49
C GLY A 96 -6.52 -13.73 -13.86
N MET A 97 -5.78 -13.52 -12.77
CA MET A 97 -5.16 -14.61 -12.00
C MET A 97 -6.20 -15.58 -11.43
N PHE A 98 -7.34 -15.05 -10.95
CA PHE A 98 -8.46 -15.86 -10.49
C PHE A 98 -9.05 -16.72 -11.62
N ALA A 99 -9.28 -16.13 -12.81
CA ALA A 99 -9.82 -16.87 -13.95
C ALA A 99 -8.87 -17.97 -14.44
N GLU A 100 -7.56 -17.71 -14.47
CA GLU A 100 -6.53 -18.71 -14.77
C GLU A 100 -6.55 -19.87 -13.77
N GLN A 101 -6.56 -19.56 -12.47
CA GLN A 101 -6.64 -20.57 -11.42
C GLN A 101 -7.93 -21.39 -11.50
N ALA A 102 -9.06 -20.73 -11.77
CA ALA A 102 -10.34 -21.40 -11.87
C ALA A 102 -10.45 -22.32 -13.08
N ALA A 103 -9.78 -21.98 -14.19
CA ALA A 103 -9.66 -22.88 -15.34
C ALA A 103 -8.71 -24.07 -15.04
N ALA A 104 -7.65 -23.84 -14.27
CA ALA A 104 -6.67 -24.89 -13.94
C ALA A 104 -7.22 -25.94 -12.96
N THR A 105 -8.01 -25.52 -11.96
CA THR A 105 -8.54 -26.41 -10.91
C THR A 105 -10.02 -26.13 -10.63
N PRO A 106 -10.93 -26.37 -11.58
CA PRO A 106 -12.33 -25.97 -11.46
C PRO A 106 -13.05 -26.66 -10.29
N ASP A 107 -12.75 -27.93 -10.01
CA ASP A 107 -13.41 -28.71 -8.96
C ASP A 107 -12.83 -28.49 -7.55
N ALA A 108 -11.73 -27.74 -7.42
CA ALA A 108 -11.12 -27.46 -6.12
C ALA A 108 -11.97 -26.43 -5.35
N VAL A 109 -12.05 -26.59 -4.03
CA VAL A 109 -12.77 -25.64 -3.16
C VAL A 109 -12.04 -24.29 -3.18
N ALA A 110 -12.75 -23.23 -3.54
CA ALA A 110 -12.27 -21.85 -3.55
C ALA A 110 -12.69 -21.09 -2.29
N VAL A 111 -13.92 -21.33 -1.81
CA VAL A 111 -14.53 -20.59 -0.70
C VAL A 111 -15.17 -21.57 0.26
N VAL A 112 -14.94 -21.34 1.56
CA VAL A 112 -15.70 -21.95 2.65
C VAL A 112 -16.25 -20.80 3.50
N ALA A 113 -17.56 -20.59 3.44
CA ALA A 113 -18.24 -19.56 4.20
C ALA A 113 -18.48 -20.00 5.64
N ALA A 114 -18.74 -19.03 6.53
CA ALA A 114 -18.95 -19.29 7.95
C ALA A 114 -20.20 -20.15 8.25
N ASP A 115 -21.19 -20.14 7.35
CA ASP A 115 -22.40 -20.96 7.42
C ASP A 115 -22.21 -22.39 6.89
N GLY A 116 -20.99 -22.74 6.46
CA GLY A 116 -20.66 -24.04 5.88
C GLY A 116 -20.92 -24.15 4.37
N THR A 117 -21.37 -23.08 3.71
CA THR A 117 -21.46 -23.05 2.25
C THR A 117 -20.07 -23.15 1.64
N GLU A 118 -19.87 -24.10 0.74
CA GLU A 118 -18.63 -24.25 -0.04
C GLU A 118 -18.89 -23.95 -1.51
N LEU A 119 -17.98 -23.22 -2.15
CA LEU A 119 -17.97 -23.06 -3.60
C LEU A 119 -16.65 -23.56 -4.15
N SER A 120 -16.73 -24.37 -5.21
CA SER A 120 -15.58 -24.67 -6.05
C SER A 120 -15.14 -23.44 -6.86
N TYR A 121 -13.92 -23.46 -7.38
CA TYR A 121 -13.44 -22.41 -8.28
C TYR A 121 -14.33 -22.25 -9.52
N GLY A 122 -14.82 -23.36 -10.08
CA GLY A 122 -15.72 -23.35 -11.25
C GLY A 122 -17.06 -22.69 -10.93
N GLU A 123 -17.67 -23.03 -9.80
CA GLU A 123 -18.94 -22.44 -9.36
C GLU A 123 -18.81 -20.94 -9.05
N LEU A 124 -17.74 -20.56 -8.33
CA LEU A 124 -17.49 -19.15 -8.05
C LEU A 124 -17.24 -18.36 -9.33
N ARG A 125 -16.46 -18.91 -10.27
CA ARG A 125 -16.20 -18.25 -11.56
C ARG A 125 -17.48 -18.02 -12.35
N ALA A 126 -18.34 -19.04 -12.45
CA ALA A 126 -19.61 -18.91 -13.16
C ALA A 126 -20.51 -17.84 -12.52
N ALA A 127 -20.57 -17.79 -11.18
CA ALA A 127 -21.32 -16.76 -10.46
C ALA A 127 -20.74 -15.35 -10.69
N VAL A 128 -19.41 -15.22 -10.69
CA VAL A 128 -18.69 -13.97 -10.93
C VAL A 128 -18.91 -13.45 -12.35
N GLU A 129 -18.76 -14.30 -13.37
CA GLU A 129 -18.97 -13.92 -14.78
C GLU A 129 -20.43 -13.51 -15.01
N ALA A 130 -21.40 -14.29 -14.51
CA ALA A 130 -22.82 -13.94 -14.62
C ALA A 130 -23.17 -12.62 -13.90
N PHE A 131 -22.51 -12.32 -12.77
CA PHE A 131 -22.71 -11.06 -12.07
C PHE A 131 -22.06 -9.87 -12.80
N ALA A 132 -20.87 -10.06 -13.36
CA ALA A 132 -20.19 -9.05 -14.17
C ALA A 132 -21.02 -8.68 -15.42
N ASP A 133 -21.60 -9.67 -16.10
CA ASP A 133 -22.48 -9.44 -17.26
C ASP A 133 -23.74 -8.64 -16.87
N ARG A 134 -24.30 -8.91 -15.69
CA ARG A 134 -25.44 -8.13 -15.17
C ARG A 134 -25.06 -6.69 -14.86
N LEU A 135 -23.88 -6.43 -14.31
CA LEU A 135 -23.38 -5.07 -14.12
C LEU A 135 -23.17 -4.36 -15.47
N ALA A 136 -22.58 -5.05 -16.44
CA ALA A 136 -22.38 -4.51 -17.79
C ALA A 136 -23.71 -4.20 -18.50
N ALA A 137 -24.76 -5.00 -18.28
CA ALA A 137 -26.11 -4.75 -18.80
C ALA A 137 -26.74 -3.47 -18.22
N GLU A 138 -26.35 -3.05 -17.02
CA GLU A 138 -26.73 -1.77 -16.39
C GLU A 138 -25.79 -0.61 -16.83
N GLY A 139 -24.87 -0.88 -17.77
CA GLY A 139 -23.91 0.11 -18.28
C GLY A 139 -22.69 0.34 -17.39
N ILE A 140 -22.47 -0.51 -16.38
CA ILE A 140 -21.36 -0.39 -15.44
C ILE A 140 -20.10 -1.03 -16.02
N GLY A 141 -18.98 -0.32 -15.99
CA GLY A 141 -17.72 -0.83 -16.49
C GLY A 141 -16.48 -0.10 -16.00
N ALA A 142 -15.48 0.03 -16.87
CA ALA A 142 -14.18 0.61 -16.55
C ALA A 142 -14.29 2.05 -16.04
N GLY A 143 -13.79 2.28 -14.82
CA GLY A 143 -13.79 3.60 -14.17
C GLY A 143 -15.03 3.88 -13.33
N ASP A 144 -16.05 3.03 -13.36
CA ASP A 144 -17.21 3.14 -12.48
C ASP A 144 -16.93 2.68 -11.05
N LEU A 145 -17.68 3.25 -10.10
CA LEU A 145 -17.62 2.91 -8.69
C LEU A 145 -18.94 2.28 -8.24
N VAL A 146 -18.86 1.06 -7.72
CA VAL A 146 -20.03 0.28 -7.28
C VAL A 146 -20.01 0.17 -5.76
N GLY A 147 -21.04 0.69 -5.10
CA GLY A 147 -21.17 0.55 -3.65
C GLY A 147 -21.58 -0.88 -3.29
N VAL A 148 -20.84 -1.56 -2.42
CA VAL A 148 -21.12 -2.95 -2.03
C VAL A 148 -21.42 -3.01 -0.54
N GLN A 149 -22.66 -3.38 -0.21
CA GLN A 149 -23.11 -3.68 1.16
C GLN A 149 -23.68 -5.10 1.19
N VAL A 150 -22.79 -6.07 1.32
CA VAL A 150 -23.13 -7.50 1.33
C VAL A 150 -22.56 -8.09 2.61
N SER A 151 -23.33 -8.96 3.27
CA SER A 151 -22.85 -9.59 4.50
C SER A 151 -21.70 -10.55 4.20
N ARG A 152 -20.84 -10.84 5.18
CA ARG A 152 -19.75 -11.81 5.05
C ARG A 152 -20.28 -13.17 4.59
N SER A 153 -20.14 -13.48 3.31
CA SER A 153 -20.69 -14.69 2.66
C SER A 153 -19.95 -15.00 1.35
N ALA A 154 -20.25 -16.15 0.75
CA ALA A 154 -19.77 -16.46 -0.60
C ALA A 154 -20.30 -15.47 -1.67
N ALA A 155 -21.47 -14.88 -1.42
CA ALA A 155 -22.05 -13.87 -2.31
C ALA A 155 -21.29 -12.53 -2.23
N GLU A 156 -20.68 -12.19 -1.09
CA GLU A 156 -19.77 -11.03 -0.99
C GLU A 156 -18.61 -11.18 -1.97
N LEU A 157 -17.95 -12.35 -2.00
CA LEU A 157 -16.86 -12.60 -2.93
C LEU A 157 -17.32 -12.53 -4.39
N THR A 158 -18.53 -13.01 -4.68
CA THR A 158 -19.14 -12.86 -6.01
C THR A 158 -19.34 -11.38 -6.38
N ALA A 159 -19.82 -10.56 -5.44
CA ALA A 159 -20.00 -9.13 -5.65
C ALA A 159 -18.66 -8.42 -5.92
N LEU A 160 -17.63 -8.70 -5.12
CA LEU A 160 -16.32 -8.06 -5.25
C LEU A 160 -15.63 -8.46 -6.55
N LEU A 161 -15.51 -9.77 -6.82
CA LEU A 161 -14.84 -10.27 -8.02
C LEU A 161 -15.62 -9.95 -9.29
N GLY A 162 -16.96 -9.99 -9.26
CA GLY A 162 -17.78 -9.63 -10.42
C GLY A 162 -17.74 -8.13 -10.73
N THR A 163 -17.69 -7.28 -9.71
CA THR A 163 -17.45 -5.82 -9.90
C THR A 163 -16.10 -5.58 -10.59
N LEU A 164 -15.03 -6.21 -10.08
CA LEU A 164 -13.71 -6.10 -10.69
C LEU A 164 -13.66 -6.71 -12.10
N SER A 165 -14.41 -7.79 -12.35
CA SER A 165 -14.47 -8.45 -13.66
C SER A 165 -15.23 -7.61 -14.69
N ALA A 166 -16.22 -6.82 -14.26
CA ALA A 166 -16.85 -5.80 -15.11
C ALA A 166 -15.91 -4.62 -15.42
N GLY A 167 -14.73 -4.55 -14.77
CA GLY A 167 -13.77 -3.45 -14.91
C GLY A 167 -14.03 -2.28 -13.95
N ALA A 168 -15.07 -2.36 -13.14
CA ALA A 168 -15.41 -1.36 -12.13
C ALA A 168 -14.60 -1.57 -10.84
N ALA A 169 -14.58 -0.55 -9.98
CA ALA A 169 -14.06 -0.66 -8.62
C ALA A 169 -15.19 -0.70 -7.60
N TYR A 170 -15.04 -1.49 -6.54
CA TYR A 170 -16.02 -1.55 -5.47
C TYR A 170 -15.70 -0.55 -4.35
N VAL A 171 -16.75 -0.02 -3.73
CA VAL A 171 -16.68 0.83 -2.54
C VAL A 171 -17.41 0.08 -1.41
N PRO A 172 -16.71 -0.47 -0.41
CA PRO A 172 -17.34 -1.13 0.71
C PRO A 172 -18.21 -0.15 1.50
N LEU A 173 -19.45 -0.54 1.76
CA LEU A 173 -20.39 0.22 2.57
C LEU A 173 -20.70 -0.57 3.84
N ASP A 174 -20.54 0.09 4.99
CA ASP A 174 -20.82 -0.51 6.29
C ASP A 174 -22.31 -0.31 6.64
N PRO A 175 -23.08 -1.39 6.92
CA PRO A 175 -24.48 -1.27 7.31
C PRO A 175 -24.68 -0.52 8.64
N GLY A 176 -23.65 -0.38 9.47
CA GLY A 176 -23.67 0.39 10.71
C GLY A 176 -23.51 1.89 10.52
N TYR A 177 -23.28 2.38 9.29
CA TYR A 177 -23.15 3.81 9.04
C TYR A 177 -24.50 4.53 9.10
N PRO A 178 -24.55 5.72 9.72
CA PRO A 178 -25.76 6.54 9.72
C PRO A 178 -26.10 7.00 8.29
N ALA A 179 -27.38 7.28 8.04
CA ALA A 179 -27.90 7.65 6.73
C ALA A 179 -27.13 8.80 6.06
N ASP A 180 -26.80 9.85 6.84
CA ASP A 180 -26.05 11.01 6.35
C ASP A 180 -24.64 10.63 5.86
N ARG A 181 -24.00 9.65 6.51
CA ARG A 181 -22.67 9.15 6.11
C ARG A 181 -22.76 8.37 4.80
N LEU A 182 -23.78 7.55 4.64
CA LEU A 182 -24.02 6.80 3.41
C LEU A 182 -24.35 7.75 2.24
N ALA A 183 -25.17 8.78 2.48
CA ALA A 183 -25.47 9.82 1.51
C ALA A 183 -24.21 10.59 1.08
N PHE A 184 -23.34 10.93 2.04
CA PHE A 184 -22.04 11.56 1.77
C PHE A 184 -21.16 10.67 0.88
N VAL A 185 -20.96 9.39 1.25
CA VAL A 185 -20.13 8.45 0.47
C VAL A 185 -20.67 8.30 -0.94
N ARG A 186 -21.99 8.18 -1.10
CA ARG A 186 -22.63 8.12 -2.42
C ARG A 186 -22.28 9.33 -3.27
N ALA A 187 -22.40 10.54 -2.72
CA ALA A 187 -22.18 11.78 -3.46
C ALA A 187 -20.70 12.01 -3.79
N ASP A 188 -19.80 11.76 -2.85
CA ASP A 188 -18.36 11.96 -2.99
C ASP A 188 -17.75 10.96 -3.97
N ALA A 189 -18.10 9.67 -3.83
CA ALA A 189 -17.64 8.60 -4.71
C ALA A 189 -18.40 8.55 -6.05
N ARG A 190 -19.48 9.34 -6.21
CA ARG A 190 -20.35 9.34 -7.41
C ARG A 190 -20.71 7.92 -7.86
N LEU A 191 -21.21 7.12 -6.92
CA LEU A 191 -21.48 5.70 -7.17
C LEU A 191 -22.37 5.51 -8.40
N SER A 192 -21.98 4.60 -9.29
CA SER A 192 -22.70 4.28 -10.53
C SER A 192 -23.76 3.19 -10.30
N ALA A 193 -23.58 2.32 -9.29
CA ALA A 193 -24.54 1.30 -8.89
C ALA A 193 -24.38 0.92 -7.41
N LEU A 194 -25.36 0.18 -6.88
CA LEU A 194 -25.33 -0.40 -5.54
C LEU A 194 -25.54 -1.92 -5.61
N VAL A 195 -24.80 -2.64 -4.78
CA VAL A 195 -24.90 -4.10 -4.60
C VAL A 195 -25.25 -4.38 -3.16
N VAL A 196 -26.44 -4.92 -2.93
CA VAL A 196 -26.97 -5.16 -1.59
C VAL A 196 -27.63 -6.53 -1.46
N GLU A 197 -27.53 -7.11 -0.27
CA GLU A 197 -28.36 -8.24 0.17
C GLU A 197 -29.46 -7.71 1.10
N GLY A 198 -30.71 -7.75 0.65
CA GLY A 198 -31.86 -7.28 1.42
C GLY A 198 -32.23 -5.81 1.15
N PRO A 199 -32.80 -5.10 2.12
CA PRO A 199 -33.31 -3.74 1.91
C PRO A 199 -32.17 -2.75 1.64
N VAL A 200 -32.40 -1.80 0.74
CA VAL A 200 -31.47 -0.70 0.49
C VAL A 200 -31.38 0.17 1.76
N PRO A 201 -30.17 0.51 2.22
CA PRO A 201 -29.97 1.37 3.39
C PRO A 201 -30.65 2.72 3.26
N GLU A 202 -31.22 3.18 4.38
CA GLU A 202 -31.75 4.53 4.52
C GLU A 202 -30.58 5.53 4.36
N GLY A 203 -30.62 6.38 3.33
CA GLY A 203 -29.54 7.31 2.96
C GLY A 203 -28.87 7.05 1.59
N LEU A 204 -29.08 5.88 1.00
CA LEU A 204 -28.61 5.56 -0.37
C LEU A 204 -29.63 5.72 -1.53
N PRO A 205 -30.92 6.14 -1.39
CA PRO A 205 -31.84 6.11 -2.53
C PRO A 205 -31.87 7.40 -3.38
N ALA A 206 -31.70 7.21 -4.70
CA ALA A 206 -32.62 7.49 -5.82
C ALA A 206 -31.81 7.60 -7.14
N GLY A 207 -32.15 6.80 -8.15
CA GLY A 207 -31.59 6.90 -9.52
C GLY A 207 -30.36 6.05 -9.84
N LEU A 208 -29.91 5.18 -8.92
CA LEU A 208 -28.84 4.20 -9.18
C LEU A 208 -29.44 2.79 -9.37
N PRO A 209 -28.91 1.98 -10.31
CA PRO A 209 -29.20 0.55 -10.36
C PRO A 209 -28.85 -0.13 -9.04
N VAL A 210 -29.73 -1.01 -8.57
CA VAL A 210 -29.52 -1.81 -7.36
C VAL A 210 -29.54 -3.29 -7.75
N LEU A 211 -28.44 -3.99 -7.48
CA LEU A 211 -28.28 -5.40 -7.81
C LEU A 211 -28.04 -6.22 -6.54
N SER A 212 -28.38 -7.51 -6.60
CA SER A 212 -27.95 -8.48 -5.60
C SER A 212 -27.01 -9.51 -6.24
N PRO A 213 -25.91 -9.87 -5.54
CA PRO A 213 -25.06 -10.98 -5.97
C PRO A 213 -25.81 -12.28 -5.71
N GLN A 214 -25.77 -13.22 -6.65
CA GLN A 214 -26.29 -14.56 -6.40
C GLN A 214 -25.14 -15.48 -6.03
N ALA A 215 -25.29 -16.25 -4.95
CA ALA A 215 -24.43 -17.39 -4.68
C ALA A 215 -24.98 -18.58 -5.48
N SER A 216 -24.33 -18.95 -6.58
CA SER A 216 -24.64 -20.23 -7.22
C SER A 216 -23.94 -21.34 -6.45
N ALA A 217 -24.67 -22.06 -5.59
CA ALA A 217 -24.21 -23.31 -5.01
C ALA A 217 -24.98 -24.48 -5.65
N THR A 218 -24.29 -25.41 -6.29
CA THR A 218 -24.86 -26.72 -6.57
C THR A 218 -24.71 -27.54 -5.28
N ALA A 219 -25.81 -27.85 -4.61
CA ALA A 219 -25.77 -28.59 -3.35
C ALA A 219 -25.01 -29.92 -3.50
N ALA A 220 -23.82 -30.03 -2.91
CA ALA A 220 -23.09 -31.29 -2.83
C ALA A 220 -23.83 -32.25 -1.89
N PRO A 221 -24.02 -33.54 -2.24
CA PRO A 221 -24.69 -34.49 -1.38
C PRO A 221 -23.88 -34.73 -0.09
N PRO A 222 -24.56 -35.01 1.05
CA PRO A 222 -23.89 -35.17 2.34
C PRO A 222 -22.89 -36.34 2.31
N ARG A 223 -21.62 -36.05 2.61
CA ARG A 223 -20.59 -37.08 2.80
C ARG A 223 -20.94 -37.91 4.04
N ARG A 224 -21.32 -39.18 3.82
CA ARG A 224 -21.46 -40.16 4.90
C ARG A 224 -20.10 -40.34 5.58
N ARG A 225 -20.08 -40.17 6.90
CA ARG A 225 -18.97 -40.58 7.77
C ARG A 225 -18.80 -42.10 7.76
#